data_AF-A0A9E1WHM9-F1
#
_entry.id   AF-A0A9E1WHM9-F1
#
_cell.length_a   1.000
_cell.length_b   1.000
_cell.length_c   1.000
_cell.angle_alpha   90.00
_cell.angle_beta   90.00
_cell.angle_gamma   90.00
#
_symmetry.space_group_name_H-M   'P 1'
#
loop_
_entity.id
_entity.type
_entity.pdbx_description
1 polymer ?
#
loop_
_entity_poly.entity_id
_entity_poly.type
_entity_poly.pdbx_seq_one_letter_code
_entity_poly.pdbx_strand_id
1 'polypeptide(L)' 'IFRGPKAPQNPWRSNTLEWTTPVEHVHGNWPGDLPIVHRWPYDYSKPGAEEDFIPQTIPLADGEEEH' A
#
# COMPACT_ATOMS: atom_id res chain seq x y z
N ILE A 1 -21.40 -5.35 -22.49
CA ILE A 1 -21.07 -3.96 -22.07
C ILE A 1 -20.65 -3.99 -20.62
N PHE A 2 -19.42 -3.59 -20.32
CA PHE A 2 -18.99 -3.33 -18.94
C PHE A 2 -19.55 -1.98 -18.49
N ARG A 3 -19.91 -1.84 -17.21
CA ARG A 3 -20.45 -0.61 -16.61
C ARG A 3 -19.59 -0.19 -15.43
N GLY A 4 -19.40 1.11 -15.26
CA GLY A 4 -18.60 1.70 -14.18
C GLY A 4 -17.22 2.20 -14.63
N PRO A 5 -16.59 3.10 -13.85
CA PRO A 5 -15.24 3.57 -14.11
C PRO A 5 -14.21 2.45 -13.87
N LYS A 6 -13.03 2.56 -14.50
CA LYS A 6 -11.88 1.69 -14.17
C LYS A 6 -11.49 1.94 -12.71
N ALA A 7 -11.35 0.88 -11.93
CA ALA A 7 -10.86 0.98 -10.56
C ALA A 7 -9.42 1.51 -10.56
N PRO A 8 -9.09 2.55 -9.76
CA PRO A 8 -7.71 2.97 -9.58
C PRO A 8 -6.96 1.94 -8.73
N GLN A 9 -5.63 2.08 -8.68
CA GLN A 9 -4.82 1.37 -7.70
C GLN A 9 -5.25 1.82 -6.29
N ASN A 10 -5.51 0.87 -5.39
CA ASN A 10 -5.81 1.13 -3.98
C ASN A 10 -6.85 2.24 -3.73
N PRO A 11 -8.12 2.07 -4.18
CA PRO A 11 -9.16 3.08 -4.00
C PRO A 11 -9.50 3.37 -2.52
N TRP A 12 -9.14 2.45 -1.62
CA TRP A 12 -9.49 2.53 -0.20
C TRP A 12 -8.36 3.00 0.69
N ARG A 13 -7.21 3.35 0.11
CA ARG A 13 -6.03 3.78 0.88
C ARG A 13 -5.64 2.77 1.97
N SER A 14 -5.69 1.48 1.64
CA SER A 14 -5.29 0.41 2.56
C SER A 14 -3.77 0.22 2.55
N ASN A 15 -3.22 -0.19 3.70
CA ASN A 15 -1.77 -0.30 3.86
C ASN A 15 -1.19 -1.66 3.44
N THR A 16 -2.03 -2.68 3.28
CA THR A 16 -1.61 -4.07 3.10
C THR A 16 -1.08 -4.37 1.69
N LEU A 17 -0.20 -5.37 1.58
CA LEU A 17 0.56 -5.65 0.35
C LEU A 17 -0.29 -5.91 -0.89
N GLU A 18 -1.49 -6.48 -0.78
CA GLU A 18 -2.36 -6.75 -1.94
C GLU A 18 -2.66 -5.46 -2.72
N TRP A 19 -2.66 -4.32 -2.06
CA TRP A 19 -2.89 -3.00 -2.66
C TRP A 19 -1.66 -2.42 -3.38
N THR A 20 -0.57 -3.17 -3.44
CA THR A 20 0.60 -2.88 -4.28
C THR A 20 0.63 -3.73 -5.56
N THR A 21 -0.28 -4.71 -5.69
CA THR A 21 -0.38 -5.52 -6.91
C THR A 21 -0.97 -4.70 -8.07
N PRO A 22 -0.42 -4.80 -9.29
CA PRO A 22 -0.97 -4.11 -10.46
C PRO A 22 -2.40 -4.57 -10.79
N VAL A 23 -3.21 -3.64 -11.31
CA VAL A 23 -4.61 -3.88 -11.75
C VAL A 23 -4.68 -4.82 -12.96
N GLU A 24 -3.57 -5.03 -13.66
CA GLU A 24 -3.46 -5.87 -14.86
C GLU A 24 -3.68 -7.37 -14.59
N HIS A 25 -3.85 -7.78 -13.32
CA HIS A 25 -4.21 -9.15 -12.89
C HIS A 25 -3.32 -10.25 -13.51
N VAL A 26 -2.02 -10.18 -13.22
CA VAL A 26 -1.03 -11.14 -13.71
C VAL A 26 -0.91 -12.37 -12.81
N HIS A 27 -0.57 -13.52 -13.40
CA HIS A 27 -0.18 -14.69 -12.62
C HIS A 27 1.17 -14.42 -11.93
N GLY A 28 1.27 -14.73 -10.63
CA GLY A 28 2.42 -14.36 -9.81
C GLY A 28 2.27 -13.02 -9.08
N ASN A 29 1.17 -12.28 -9.33
CA ASN A 29 0.76 -11.05 -8.65
C ASN A 29 1.71 -9.84 -8.82
N TRP A 30 2.99 -9.94 -8.45
CA TRP A 30 3.96 -8.85 -8.54
C TRP A 30 4.95 -9.07 -9.69
N PRO A 31 5.18 -8.06 -10.55
CA PRO A 31 6.26 -8.10 -11.51
C PRO A 31 7.61 -7.76 -10.84
N GLY A 32 8.66 -8.51 -11.17
CA GLY A 32 10.01 -8.22 -10.68
C GLY A 32 10.21 -8.62 -9.22
N ASP A 33 10.91 -7.76 -8.47
CA ASP A 33 11.22 -8.00 -7.06
C ASP A 33 9.95 -7.91 -6.20
N LEU A 34 9.89 -8.76 -5.18
CA LEU A 34 8.76 -8.77 -4.25
C LEU A 34 8.77 -7.55 -3.33
N PRO A 35 7.60 -7.02 -2.93
CA PRO A 35 7.53 -5.93 -1.96
C PRO A 35 8.08 -6.36 -0.61
N ILE A 36 8.74 -5.44 0.08
CA ILE A 36 9.28 -5.63 1.43
C ILE A 36 8.33 -4.95 2.43
N VAL A 37 8.06 -5.63 3.55
CA VAL A 37 7.27 -5.06 4.65
C VAL A 37 8.21 -4.36 5.61
N HIS A 38 7.94 -3.07 5.86
CA HIS A 38 8.72 -2.20 6.74
C HIS A 38 7.97 -1.75 8.00
N ARG A 39 6.64 -1.95 8.04
CA ARG A 39 5.77 -1.43 9.10
C ARG A 39 4.49 -2.26 9.24
N TRP A 40 3.76 -2.05 10.33
CA TRP A 40 2.48 -2.71 10.58
C TRP A 40 1.39 -2.28 9.59
N PRO A 41 0.42 -3.14 9.27
CA PRO A 41 -0.68 -2.81 8.37
C PRO A 41 -1.68 -1.82 8.99
N TYR A 42 -1.51 -1.46 10.26
CA TYR A 42 -2.38 -0.56 11.01
C TYR A 42 -1.82 0.84 11.19
N ASP A 43 -0.73 1.20 10.50
CA ASP A 43 -0.17 2.56 10.45
C ASP A 43 -1.12 3.52 9.73
N TYR A 44 -2.24 3.82 10.38
CA TYR A 44 -3.21 4.83 9.99
C TYR A 44 -3.13 5.99 10.98
N SER A 45 -3.30 7.21 10.47
CA SER A 45 -3.31 8.47 11.24
C SER A 45 -2.14 8.59 12.24
N LYS A 46 -0.95 8.16 11.82
CA LYS A 46 0.26 8.22 12.66
C LYS A 46 0.61 9.70 12.92
N PRO A 47 0.84 10.12 14.17
CA PRO A 47 1.17 11.51 14.46
C PRO A 47 2.41 11.97 13.70
N GLY A 48 2.29 13.11 13.01
CA GLY A 48 3.37 13.69 12.21
C GLY A 48 3.50 13.12 10.78
N ALA A 49 2.73 12.11 10.41
CA ALA A 49 2.65 11.66 9.02
C ALA A 49 1.85 12.65 8.15
N GLU A 50 2.27 12.81 6.90
CA GLU A 50 1.56 13.66 5.93
C GLU A 50 0.22 13.04 5.50
N GLU A 51 0.18 11.71 5.38
CA GLU A 51 -1.00 10.95 4.97
C GLU A 51 -1.55 10.13 6.13
N ASP A 52 -2.88 9.96 6.12
CA ASP A 52 -3.61 9.15 7.10
C ASP A 52 -3.38 7.64 6.95
N PHE A 53 -2.64 7.20 5.95
CA PHE A 53 -2.38 5.79 5.66
C PHE A 53 -0.95 5.66 5.15
N ILE A 54 -0.17 4.76 5.74
CA ILE A 54 1.19 4.51 5.33
C ILE A 54 1.32 3.06 4.88
N PRO A 55 1.43 2.78 3.57
CA PRO A 55 1.56 1.43 3.07
C PRO A 55 2.75 0.68 3.64
N GLN A 56 2.60 -0.63 3.83
CA GLN A 56 3.63 -1.50 4.42
C GLN A 56 4.97 -1.46 3.67
N THR A 57 4.96 -1.06 2.39
CA THR A 57 6.14 -0.95 1.53
C THR A 57 6.90 0.37 1.66
N ILE A 58 6.43 1.30 2.50
CA ILE A 58 7.14 2.56 2.76
C ILE A 58 8.05 2.36 3.97
N PRO A 59 9.38 2.57 3.86
CA PRO A 59 10.28 2.53 5.00
C PRO A 59 9.90 3.54 6.09
N LEU A 60 10.30 3.29 7.33
CA LEU A 60 10.16 4.28 8.41
C LEU A 60 10.90 5.57 8.04
N ALA A 61 10.28 6.72 8.32
CA ALA A 61 10.90 8.03 8.15
C ALA A 61 12.01 8.25 9.20
N ASP A 62 12.89 9.22 8.93
CA ASP A 62 13.96 9.56 9.86
C ASP A 62 13.39 10.01 11.21
N GLY A 63 13.72 9.28 12.28
CA GLY A 63 13.24 9.54 13.63
C GLY A 63 11.83 9.02 13.92
N GLU A 64 11.21 8.28 12.99
CA GLU A 64 9.95 7.58 13.22
C GLU A 64 10.18 6.36 14.13
N GLU A 65 9.49 6.28 15.25
CA GLU A 65 9.50 5.09 16.11
C GLU A 65 8.55 4.02 15.57
N GLU A 66 9.02 2.77 15.55
CA GLU A 66 8.18 1.60 15.31
C GLU A 66 7.38 1.28 16.58
N HIS A 67 6.08 1.00 16.42
CA HIS A 67 5.17 0.65 17.53
C HIS A 67 5.01 -0.86 17.68
#